data_AF-A0A3D2INJ4-F1
#
_entry.id   AF-A0A3D2INJ4-F1
#
_cell.length_a   1.000
_cell.length_b   1.000
_cell.length_c   1.000
_cell.angle_alpha   90.00
_cell.angle_beta   90.00
_cell.angle_gamma   90.00
#
_symmetry.space_group_name_H-M   'P 1'
#
loop_
_entity.id
_entity.type
_entity.pdbx_description
1 polymer ?
#
loop_
_entity_poly.entity_id
_entity_poly.type
_entity_poly.pdbx_seq_one_letter_code
_entity_poly.pdbx_strand_id
1 'polypeptide(L)'
;YRRLKAIEKLAEAGIPVGVNVAPIIPGLTDHECADILNSAYNAGATRASFIIVRLPFKVKDLFQDWLEQNFPDRAEKVLNKIRDMRGGKLYEAEFGNRMRGEGNFASQIKDLFGVQTKRLGLNQDHFKLTTEHFKKSSGDQLQLFTF
;
A
#
# COMPACT_ATOMS: atom_id res chain seq x y z
N TYR A 1 -15.15 5.27 -8.83
CA TYR A 1 -16.48 4.62 -8.73
C TYR A 1 -16.45 3.09 -8.77
N ARG A 2 -15.93 2.41 -9.80
CA ARG A 2 -16.01 0.92 -9.86
C ARG A 2 -15.34 0.19 -8.69
N ARG A 3 -14.20 0.69 -8.18
CA ARG A 3 -13.49 0.07 -7.04
C ARG A 3 -14.27 0.18 -5.73
N LEU A 4 -14.77 1.37 -5.38
CA LEU A 4 -15.57 1.56 -4.16
C LEU A 4 -16.86 0.72 -4.19
N LYS A 5 -17.54 0.65 -5.34
CA LYS A 5 -18.72 -0.22 -5.52
C LYS A 5 -18.40 -1.70 -5.34
N ALA A 6 -17.18 -2.13 -5.66
CA ALA A 6 -16.75 -3.50 -5.38
C ALA A 6 -16.55 -3.74 -3.88
N ILE A 7 -16.01 -2.76 -3.14
CA ILE A 7 -15.90 -2.83 -1.68
C ILE A 7 -17.29 -2.95 -1.07
N GLU A 8 -18.21 -2.07 -1.46
CA GLU A 8 -19.60 -2.04 -0.98
C GLU A 8 -20.29 -3.39 -1.16
N LYS A 9 -20.29 -3.94 -2.38
CA LYS A 9 -20.93 -5.24 -2.67
C LYS A 9 -20.34 -6.41 -1.88
N LEU A 10 -19.03 -6.41 -1.67
CA LEU A 10 -18.36 -7.46 -0.89
C LEU A 10 -18.69 -7.31 0.60
N ALA A 11 -18.67 -6.09 1.12
CA ALA A 11 -19.01 -5.79 2.50
C ALA A 11 -20.48 -6.13 2.81
N GLU A 12 -21.43 -5.78 1.93
CA GLU A 12 -22.84 -6.16 2.03
C GLU A 12 -23.04 -7.68 2.08
N ALA A 13 -22.20 -8.45 1.38
CA ALA A 13 -22.20 -9.91 1.42
C ALA A 13 -21.50 -10.49 2.66
N GLY A 14 -21.05 -9.66 3.60
CA GLY A 14 -20.32 -10.08 4.80
C GLY A 14 -18.88 -10.50 4.55
N ILE A 15 -18.31 -10.20 3.36
CA ILE A 15 -16.93 -10.53 3.02
C ILE A 15 -16.01 -9.40 3.52
N PRO A 16 -15.00 -9.69 4.36
CA PRO A 16 -14.06 -8.67 4.80
C PRO A 16 -13.25 -8.06 3.64
N VAL A 17 -13.22 -6.73 3.56
CA VAL A 17 -12.49 -6.00 2.53
C VAL A 17 -11.44 -5.10 3.15
N GLY A 18 -10.24 -5.11 2.57
CA GLY A 18 -9.17 -4.18 2.88
C GLY A 18 -8.75 -3.35 1.67
N VAL A 19 -8.27 -2.13 1.92
CA VAL A 19 -7.67 -1.28 0.89
C VAL A 19 -6.17 -1.12 1.10
N ASN A 20 -5.42 -0.96 0.01
CA ASN A 20 -4.01 -0.58 0.06
C ASN A 20 -3.85 0.77 -0.64
N VAL A 21 -3.53 1.81 0.12
CA VAL A 21 -3.26 3.15 -0.41
C VAL A 21 -1.84 3.14 -0.98
N ALA A 22 -1.74 2.88 -2.29
CA ALA A 22 -0.47 2.72 -2.97
C ALA A 22 -0.56 3.10 -4.46
N PRO A 23 0.51 3.70 -5.04
CA PRO A 23 1.69 4.18 -4.33
C PRO A 23 1.44 5.52 -3.62
N ILE A 24 1.92 5.66 -2.38
CA ILE A 24 2.12 6.99 -1.78
C ILE A 24 3.40 7.57 -2.39
N ILE A 25 3.25 8.64 -3.16
CA ILE A 25 4.34 9.40 -3.78
C ILE A 25 4.42 10.75 -3.06
N PRO A 26 5.49 11.01 -2.28
CA PRO A 26 5.67 12.26 -1.54
C PRO A 26 5.50 13.50 -2.42
N GLY A 27 4.60 14.42 -2.05
CA GLY A 27 4.34 15.64 -2.81
C GLY A 27 3.50 15.46 -4.07
N LEU A 28 2.98 14.25 -4.33
CA LEU A 28 2.05 13.99 -5.44
C LEU A 28 0.75 13.32 -4.98
N THR A 29 0.79 12.22 -4.22
CA THR A 29 -0.41 11.46 -3.82
C THR A 29 -0.56 11.28 -2.31
N ASP A 30 0.43 11.72 -1.53
CA ASP A 30 0.44 11.64 -0.07
C ASP A 30 -0.74 12.36 0.59
N HIS A 31 -1.15 13.50 0.05
CA HIS A 31 -2.28 14.28 0.55
C HIS A 31 -3.64 13.58 0.37
N GLU A 32 -3.78 12.67 -0.60
CA GLU A 32 -5.03 11.98 -0.92
C GLU A 32 -5.37 10.86 0.09
N CYS A 33 -4.41 10.47 0.93
CA CYS A 33 -4.50 9.30 1.80
C CYS A 33 -5.73 9.34 2.71
N ALA A 34 -6.01 10.48 3.35
CA ALA A 34 -7.14 10.62 4.26
C ALA A 34 -8.49 10.45 3.54
N ASP A 35 -8.66 11.04 2.37
CA ASP A 35 -9.90 10.99 1.60
C ASP A 35 -10.15 9.60 1.01
N ILE A 36 -9.09 8.91 0.58
CA ILE A 36 -9.16 7.51 0.15
C ILE A 36 -9.63 6.62 1.32
N LEU A 37 -9.06 6.80 2.52
CA LEU A 37 -9.44 6.02 3.70
C LEU A 37 -10.90 6.29 4.12
N ASN A 38 -11.33 7.56 4.15
CA ASN A 38 -12.73 7.92 4.42
C ASN A 38 -13.67 7.25 3.41
N SER A 39 -13.34 7.34 2.12
CA SER A 39 -14.15 6.75 1.05
C SER A 39 -14.21 5.22 1.13
N ALA A 40 -13.10 4.58 1.46
CA ALA A 40 -13.04 3.13 1.63
C ALA A 40 -13.84 2.66 2.85
N TYR A 41 -13.70 3.36 3.98
CA TYR A 41 -14.49 3.10 5.18
C TYR A 41 -16.00 3.23 4.91
N ASN A 42 -16.42 4.32 4.27
CA ASN A 42 -17.82 4.54 3.91
C ASN A 42 -18.37 3.45 2.95
N ALA A 43 -17.50 2.84 2.15
CA ALA A 43 -17.86 1.71 1.30
C ALA A 43 -17.82 0.34 2.02
N GLY A 44 -17.53 0.30 3.33
CA GLY A 44 -17.54 -0.92 4.13
C GLY A 44 -16.19 -1.64 4.26
N ALA A 45 -15.07 -1.00 3.88
CA ALA A 45 -13.76 -1.57 4.17
C ALA A 45 -13.51 -1.59 5.68
N THR A 46 -12.95 -2.70 6.19
CA THR A 46 -12.60 -2.86 7.61
C THR A 46 -11.10 -2.78 7.85
N ARG A 47 -10.29 -2.83 6.79
CA ARG A 47 -8.83 -2.81 6.86
C ARG A 47 -8.21 -1.85 5.87
N ALA A 48 -7.04 -1.35 6.23
CA ALA A 48 -6.23 -0.54 5.34
C ALA A 48 -4.73 -0.76 5.57
N SER A 49 -3.97 -0.74 4.50
CA SER A 49 -2.51 -0.60 4.51
C SER A 49 -2.07 0.49 3.53
N PHE A 50 -0.79 0.85 3.56
CA PHE A 50 -0.19 1.74 2.57
C PHE A 50 1.18 1.24 2.15
N ILE A 51 1.60 1.66 0.96
CA ILE A 51 2.96 1.43 0.46
C ILE A 51 3.49 2.72 -0.14
N ILE A 52 4.66 3.17 0.33
CA ILE A 52 5.41 4.25 -0.32
C ILE A 52 5.96 3.73 -1.64
N VAL A 53 5.96 4.59 -2.67
CA VAL A 53 6.45 4.27 -4.01
C VAL A 53 7.76 3.49 -3.99
N ARG A 54 7.84 2.48 -4.86
CA ARG A 54 8.99 1.60 -5.02
C ARG A 54 9.51 1.75 -6.44
N LEU A 55 10.80 1.98 -6.58
CA LEU A 55 11.46 2.23 -7.86
C LEU A 55 12.57 1.20 -8.14
N PRO A 56 12.24 -0.12 -8.22
CA PRO A 56 13.24 -1.15 -8.44
C PRO A 56 13.84 -1.08 -9.85
N PHE A 57 15.15 -1.37 -9.98
CA PHE A 57 15.83 -1.52 -11.27
C PHE A 57 15.58 -0.35 -12.22
N LYS A 58 15.06 -0.63 -13.43
CA LYS A 58 14.76 0.35 -14.48
C LYS A 58 13.54 1.23 -14.20
N VAL A 59 12.71 0.87 -13.20
CA VAL A 59 11.54 1.67 -12.83
C VAL A 59 11.96 3.05 -12.32
N LYS A 60 13.12 3.17 -11.66
CA LYS A 60 13.60 4.49 -11.19
C LYS A 60 13.94 5.44 -12.35
N ASP A 61 14.45 4.91 -13.45
CA ASP A 61 14.85 5.72 -14.61
C ASP A 61 13.56 6.21 -15.31
N LEU A 62 12.64 5.27 -15.60
CA LEU A 62 11.33 5.56 -16.18
C LEU A 62 10.50 6.54 -15.34
N PHE A 63 10.56 6.41 -14.01
CA PHE A 63 9.83 7.31 -13.11
C PHE A 63 10.43 8.72 -13.12
N GLN A 64 11.75 8.86 -13.20
CA GLN A 64 12.40 10.17 -13.32
C GLN A 64 11.99 10.86 -14.61
N ASP A 65 12.11 10.17 -15.75
CA ASP A 65 11.73 10.70 -17.06
C ASP A 65 10.25 11.12 -17.07
N TRP A 66 9.37 10.26 -16.55
CA TRP A 66 7.94 10.57 -16.44
C TRP A 66 7.69 11.79 -15.56
N LEU A 67 8.37 11.88 -14.42
CA LEU A 67 8.19 12.95 -13.46
C LEU A 67 8.68 14.31 -14.00
N GLU A 68 9.80 14.33 -14.72
CA GLU A 68 10.32 15.51 -15.40
C GLU A 68 9.39 15.99 -16.51
N GLN A 69 8.79 15.07 -17.27
CA GLN A 69 7.85 15.40 -18.33
C GLN A 69 6.51 15.93 -17.81
N ASN A 70 5.98 15.37 -16.72
CA ASN A 70 4.62 15.66 -16.25
C ASN A 70 4.57 16.66 -15.10
N PHE A 71 5.64 16.75 -14.30
CA PHE A 71 5.71 17.59 -13.11
C PHE A 71 7.09 18.27 -12.96
N PRO A 72 7.58 19.00 -13.99
CA PRO A 72 8.95 19.54 -14.01
C PRO A 72 9.28 20.37 -12.75
N ASP A 73 8.36 21.25 -12.33
CA ASP A 73 8.54 22.14 -11.17
C ASP A 73 8.61 21.40 -9.82
N ARG A 74 8.19 20.13 -9.79
CA ARG A 74 8.15 19.30 -8.58
C ARG A 74 9.14 18.14 -8.63
N ALA A 75 9.72 17.85 -9.79
CA ALA A 75 10.46 16.63 -10.03
C ALA A 75 11.61 16.43 -9.03
N GLU A 76 12.48 17.42 -8.92
CA GLU A 76 13.63 17.37 -8.01
C GLU A 76 13.19 17.20 -6.54
N LYS A 77 12.16 17.94 -6.12
CA LYS A 77 11.63 17.89 -4.76
C LYS A 77 11.05 16.52 -4.41
N VAL A 78 10.29 15.92 -5.33
CA VAL A 78 9.72 14.57 -5.16
C VAL A 78 10.83 13.53 -5.08
N LEU A 79 11.83 13.59 -5.98
CA LEU A 79 12.97 12.66 -5.97
C LEU A 79 13.80 12.78 -4.69
N ASN A 80 14.05 14.01 -4.22
CA ASN A 80 14.78 14.24 -2.97
C ASN A 80 14.03 13.67 -1.76
N LYS A 81 12.71 13.87 -1.66
CA LYS A 81 11.91 13.24 -0.60
C LYS A 81 11.97 11.70 -0.65
N ILE A 82 11.98 11.12 -1.86
CA ILE A 82 12.14 9.67 -2.00
C ILE A 82 13.52 9.25 -1.50
N ARG A 83 14.59 9.98 -1.85
CA ARG A 83 15.96 9.70 -1.37
C ARG A 83 16.07 9.81 0.15
N ASP A 84 15.47 10.82 0.75
CA ASP A 84 15.50 11.05 2.21
C ASP A 84 14.89 9.87 2.98
N MET A 85 13.85 9.23 2.43
CA MET A 85 13.22 8.06 3.03
C MET A 85 13.94 6.73 2.78
N ARG A 86 15.10 6.78 2.14
CA ARG A 86 15.81 5.61 1.55
C ARG A 86 17.34 5.75 1.68
N GLY A 87 17.82 6.49 2.67
CA GLY A 87 19.25 6.69 2.89
C GLY A 87 20.01 7.27 1.68
N GLY A 88 19.39 8.20 0.94
CA GLY A 88 19.98 8.86 -0.24
C GLY A 88 19.75 8.14 -1.57
N LYS A 89 19.14 6.95 -1.57
CA LYS A 89 18.88 6.15 -2.79
C LYS A 89 17.46 6.35 -3.29
N LEU A 90 17.19 6.09 -4.57
CA LEU A 90 15.79 6.06 -5.06
C LEU A 90 15.06 4.75 -4.74
N TYR A 91 15.79 3.72 -4.31
CA TYR A 91 15.21 2.43 -3.94
C TYR A 91 16.02 1.74 -2.87
N GLU A 92 15.30 1.18 -1.89
CA GLU A 92 15.81 0.25 -0.89
C GLU A 92 15.15 -1.11 -1.18
N ALA A 93 15.92 -2.20 -1.18
CA ALA A 93 15.46 -3.53 -1.52
C ALA A 93 15.08 -4.38 -0.31
N GLU A 94 15.58 -4.02 0.87
CA GLU A 94 15.34 -4.76 2.11
C GLU A 94 13.84 -4.90 2.41
N PHE A 95 13.41 -6.12 2.72
CA PHE A 95 12.01 -6.40 3.04
C PHE A 95 11.59 -5.65 4.32
N GLY A 96 10.32 -5.23 4.40
CA GLY A 96 9.86 -4.28 5.42
C GLY A 96 10.22 -2.83 5.06
N ASN A 97 11.52 -2.53 4.92
CA ASN A 97 12.00 -1.19 4.63
C ASN A 97 11.52 -0.69 3.26
N ARG A 98 11.61 -1.53 2.21
CA ARG A 98 11.20 -1.18 0.84
C ARG A 98 9.74 -0.71 0.71
N MET A 99 8.83 -1.05 1.64
CA MET A 99 7.43 -0.59 1.62
C MET A 99 7.19 0.69 2.42
N ARG A 100 7.91 0.87 3.53
CA ARG A 100 7.60 1.90 4.54
C ARG A 100 8.49 3.13 4.43
N GLY A 101 9.74 2.97 4.00
CA GLY A 101 10.76 4.02 4.11
C GLY A 101 11.17 4.28 5.56
N GLU A 102 12.11 5.20 5.72
CA GLU A 102 12.66 5.63 7.02
C GLU A 102 12.70 7.16 7.13
N GLY A 103 13.11 7.67 8.29
CA GLY A 103 13.25 9.11 8.52
C GLY A 103 11.93 9.85 8.73
N ASN A 104 12.02 11.17 8.90
CA ASN A 104 10.92 12.01 9.38
C ASN A 104 9.70 11.99 8.47
N PHE A 105 9.89 12.02 7.15
CA PHE A 105 8.77 12.05 6.21
C PHE A 105 8.01 10.72 6.18
N ALA A 106 8.72 9.59 6.23
CA ALA A 106 8.09 8.27 6.33
C ALA A 106 7.30 8.12 7.65
N SER A 107 7.87 8.62 8.76
CA SER A 107 7.18 8.67 10.05
C SER A 107 5.92 9.52 10.00
N GLN A 108 5.95 10.70 9.38
CA GLN A 108 4.77 11.55 9.20
C GLN A 108 3.65 10.85 8.41
N ILE A 109 4.00 10.18 7.30
CA ILE A 109 3.03 9.39 6.53
C ILE A 109 2.42 8.28 7.39
N LYS A 110 3.27 7.54 8.11
CA LYS A 110 2.85 6.44 8.98
C LYS A 110 1.93 6.93 10.09
N ASP A 111 2.26 8.04 10.74
CA ASP A 111 1.50 8.60 11.85
C ASP A 111 0.15 9.15 11.36
N LEU A 112 0.13 9.89 10.25
CA LEU A 112 -1.11 10.35 9.63
C LEU A 112 -2.01 9.16 9.29
N PHE A 113 -1.46 8.13 8.63
CA PHE A 113 -2.20 6.91 8.31
C PHE A 113 -2.73 6.22 9.58
N GLY A 114 -1.91 6.10 10.62
CA GLY A 114 -2.28 5.49 11.89
C GLY A 114 -3.41 6.24 12.61
N VAL A 115 -3.34 7.58 12.62
CA VAL A 115 -4.38 8.43 13.20
C VAL A 115 -5.69 8.30 12.42
N GLN A 116 -5.64 8.34 11.09
CA GLN A 116 -6.83 8.24 10.25
C GLN A 116 -7.49 6.86 10.37
N THR A 117 -6.71 5.79 10.29
CA THR A 117 -7.24 4.42 10.43
C THR A 117 -7.83 4.18 11.81
N LYS A 118 -7.20 4.68 12.87
CA LYS A 118 -7.75 4.63 14.23
C LYS A 118 -9.06 5.42 14.35
N ARG A 119 -9.13 6.63 13.81
CA ARG A 119 -10.34 7.48 13.84
C ARG A 119 -11.51 6.81 13.13
N LEU A 120 -11.25 6.15 12.01
CA LEU A 120 -12.26 5.46 11.21
C LEU A 120 -12.61 4.06 11.72
N GLY A 121 -11.96 3.55 12.77
CA GLY A 121 -12.17 2.17 13.21
C GLY A 121 -11.71 1.13 12.18
N LEU A 122 -10.79 1.49 11.28
CA LEU A 122 -10.13 0.52 10.41
C LEU A 122 -9.09 -0.26 11.21
N ASN A 123 -8.77 -1.48 10.76
CA ASN A 123 -7.77 -2.37 11.33
C ASN A 123 -8.03 -2.83 12.77
N GLN A 124 -9.28 -2.78 13.25
CA GLN A 124 -9.63 -3.26 14.60
C GLN A 124 -9.79 -4.79 14.64
N ASP A 125 -10.28 -5.38 13.56
CA ASP A 125 -10.60 -6.80 13.53
C ASP A 125 -9.40 -7.67 13.17
N HIS A 126 -9.20 -8.73 13.95
CA HIS A 126 -8.28 -9.83 13.64
C HIS A 126 -9.07 -11.07 13.20
N PHE A 127 -9.04 -11.39 11.91
CA PHE A 127 -9.57 -12.67 11.43
C PHE A 127 -8.67 -13.81 11.91
N LYS A 128 -9.25 -14.74 12.67
CA LYS A 128 -8.62 -16.04 12.90
C LYS A 128 -8.84 -16.88 11.65
N LEU A 129 -7.79 -17.06 10.85
CA LEU A 129 -7.85 -17.94 9.69
C LEU A 129 -7.99 -19.39 10.17
N THR A 130 -8.88 -20.15 9.53
CA THR A 130 -9.00 -21.58 9.81
C THR A 130 -7.82 -22.34 9.20
N THR A 131 -7.21 -23.22 9.97
CA THR A 131 -6.20 -24.18 9.50
C THR A 131 -6.82 -25.54 9.17
N GLU A 132 -8.15 -25.70 9.34
CA GLU A 132 -8.87 -26.96 9.16
C GLU A 132 -8.71 -27.55 7.76
N HIS A 133 -8.68 -26.69 6.73
CA HIS A 133 -8.54 -27.12 5.33
C HIS A 133 -7.08 -27.16 4.87
N PHE A 134 -6.12 -26.87 5.75
CA PHE A 134 -4.70 -26.91 5.40
C PHE A 134 -4.25 -28.37 5.25
N LYS A 135 -3.93 -28.76 4.02
CA LYS A 135 -3.32 -30.06 3.71
C LYS A 135 -1.83 -29.87 3.46
N LYS A 136 -0.99 -30.43 4.35
CA LYS A 136 0.45 -30.53 4.11
C LYS A 136 0.67 -31.53 2.96
N SER A 137 1.25 -31.09 1.86
CA SER A 137 1.69 -32.01 0.81
C SER A 137 2.76 -32.94 1.38
N SER A 138 2.57 -34.25 1.24
CA SER A 138 3.43 -35.32 1.79
C SER A 138 4.78 -35.48 1.08
N GLY A 139 5.14 -34.57 0.17
CA GLY A 139 6.45 -34.53 -0.49
C GLY A 139 6.40 -34.71 -2.01
N ASP A 140 5.30 -35.24 -2.55
CA ASP A 140 5.17 -35.44 -4.00
C ASP A 140 4.39 -34.30 -4.64
N GLN A 141 5.12 -33.34 -5.22
CA GLN A 141 4.60 -32.25 -6.05
C GLN A 141 3.65 -32.74 -7.16
N LEU A 142 3.79 -34.00 -7.59
CA LEU A 142 2.98 -34.62 -8.64
C LEU A 142 1.51 -34.83 -8.25
N GLN A 143 1.16 -34.89 -6.96
CA GLN A 143 -0.23 -35.07 -6.52
C GLN A 143 -1.14 -33.87 -6.80
N LEU A 144 -0.57 -32.71 -7.17
CA LEU A 144 -1.34 -31.52 -7.57
C LEU A 144 -1.82 -31.58 -9.04
N PHE A 145 -1.35 -32.55 -9.83
CA PHE A 145 -1.61 -32.64 -11.27
C PHE A 145 -2.40 -33.89 -11.68
N THR A 146 -2.66 -34.80 -10.75
CA THR A 146 -3.50 -35.99 -10.98
C THR A 146 -4.94 -35.66 -10.60
N PHE A 147 -5.78 -35.50 -11.62
CA PHE A 147 -7.25 -35.46 -11.52
C PHE A 147 -7.84 -36.86 -11.47
#